data_AF-A0A2H1VGX8-F1
#
_entry.id   AF-A0A2H1VGX8-F1
#
_cell.length_a   1.000
_cell.length_b   1.000
_cell.length_c   1.000
_cell.angle_alpha   90.00
_cell.angle_beta   90.00
_cell.angle_gamma   90.00
#
_symmetry.space_group_name_H-M   'P 1'
#
loop_
_entity.id
_entity.type
_entity.pdbx_description
1 polymer ?
#
loop_
_entity_poly.entity_id
_entity_poly.type
_entity_poly.pdbx_seq_one_letter_code
_entity_poly.pdbx_strand_id
1 'polypeptide(L)'
;SLFYEILAGVWVRNGLQIKGQAMTYIQANFCNSMVDMDIYWLQVCAAHLPADQFLDMCIDMFGCREWLSMMPMSPAQAAEQDAMVEGLLTFLAILVSSRTNLGNDELTQSRLEVSTLLAAGDKTHSQLLELMPERSGNAHTRNFETVLKELSTYRPPPKGSENLEQGLFVPKPIVWEQYYDPLHVLRRAVHRRDFHASMERFTA
;
A
#
# COMPACT_ATOMS: atom_id res chain seq x y z
N SER A 1 0.47 -0.52 -15.81
CA SER A 1 -0.70 -1.42 -15.80
C SER A 1 -0.36 -2.81 -15.27
N LEU A 2 0.75 -3.44 -15.67
CA LEU A 2 1.12 -4.84 -15.35
C LEU A 2 0.85 -5.28 -13.90
N PHE A 3 1.25 -4.51 -12.89
CA PHE A 3 0.96 -4.83 -11.49
C PHE A 3 -0.54 -5.04 -11.25
N TYR A 4 -1.37 -4.12 -11.74
CA TYR A 4 -2.83 -4.21 -11.64
C TYR A 4 -3.43 -5.31 -12.50
N GLU A 5 -2.88 -5.59 -13.68
CA GLU A 5 -3.29 -6.74 -14.51
C GLU A 5 -3.06 -8.07 -13.78
N ILE A 6 -1.95 -8.19 -13.03
CA ILE A 6 -1.65 -9.36 -12.20
C ILE A 6 -2.68 -9.48 -11.07
N LEU A 7 -3.05 -8.35 -10.43
CA LEU A 7 -4.08 -8.33 -9.38
C LEU A 7 -5.49 -8.63 -9.92
N ALA A 8 -5.79 -8.18 -11.13
CA ALA A 8 -7.04 -8.48 -11.85
C ALA A 8 -7.10 -9.93 -12.36
N GLY A 9 -5.99 -10.68 -12.28
CA GLY A 9 -5.95 -12.07 -12.69
C GLY A 9 -5.82 -12.28 -14.19
N VAL A 10 -5.41 -11.28 -14.97
CA VAL A 10 -5.20 -11.41 -16.44
C VAL A 10 -4.10 -12.44 -16.75
N TRP A 11 -3.12 -12.58 -15.85
CA TRP A 11 -1.91 -13.38 -16.05
C TRP A 11 -1.95 -14.79 -15.41
N VAL A 12 -3.13 -15.42 -15.30
CA VAL A 12 -3.27 -16.73 -14.58
C VAL A 12 -2.34 -17.82 -15.11
N ARG A 13 -2.11 -17.87 -16.43
CA ARG A 13 -1.31 -18.92 -17.10
C ARG A 13 0.18 -18.86 -16.74
N ASN A 14 0.66 -17.72 -16.26
CA ASN A 14 2.05 -17.53 -15.85
C ASN A 14 2.33 -18.10 -14.44
N GLY A 15 1.29 -18.59 -13.75
CA GLY A 15 1.41 -19.29 -12.48
C GLY A 15 1.81 -18.39 -11.31
N LEU A 16 2.33 -19.00 -10.25
CA LEU A 16 2.66 -18.29 -9.01
C LEU A 16 3.87 -17.35 -9.15
N GLN A 17 4.73 -17.54 -10.14
CA GLN A 17 5.93 -16.75 -10.33
C GLN A 17 5.62 -15.27 -10.60
N ILE A 18 4.64 -14.98 -11.47
CA ILE A 18 4.26 -13.60 -11.79
C ILE A 18 3.66 -12.89 -10.56
N LYS A 19 2.88 -13.62 -9.75
CA LYS A 19 2.36 -13.12 -8.48
C LYS A 19 3.48 -12.84 -7.49
N GLY A 20 4.48 -13.73 -7.41
CA GLY A 20 5.68 -13.52 -6.60
C GLY A 20 6.42 -12.24 -6.96
N GLN A 21 6.61 -11.98 -8.25
CA GLN A 21 7.23 -10.73 -8.74
C GLN A 21 6.42 -9.49 -8.36
N ALA A 22 5.09 -9.53 -8.50
CA ALA A 22 4.23 -8.44 -8.06
C ALA A 22 4.31 -8.20 -6.54
N MET A 23 4.43 -9.27 -5.74
CA MET A 23 4.61 -9.12 -4.28
C MET A 23 5.98 -8.52 -3.94
N THR A 24 7.05 -8.96 -4.59
CA THR A 24 8.38 -8.38 -4.42
C THR A 24 8.40 -6.89 -4.76
N TYR A 25 7.66 -6.47 -5.80
CA TYR A 25 7.57 -5.07 -6.23
C TYR A 25 7.06 -4.10 -5.15
N ILE A 26 6.16 -4.57 -4.29
CA ILE A 26 5.56 -3.77 -3.20
C ILE A 26 6.09 -4.12 -1.81
N GLN A 27 6.93 -5.14 -1.69
CA GLN A 27 7.47 -5.62 -0.42
C GLN A 27 8.34 -4.55 0.25
N ALA A 28 8.29 -4.43 1.57
CA ALA A 28 8.98 -3.41 2.36
C ALA A 28 10.46 -3.20 1.97
N ASN A 29 11.21 -4.29 1.81
CA ASN A 29 12.65 -4.24 1.50
C ASN A 29 12.98 -3.64 0.13
N PHE A 30 12.03 -3.68 -0.82
CA PHE A 30 12.27 -3.26 -2.20
C PHE A 30 11.43 -2.05 -2.62
N CYS A 31 10.29 -1.83 -1.95
CA CYS A 31 9.30 -0.85 -2.38
C CYS A 31 9.88 0.55 -2.52
N ASN A 32 10.84 0.92 -1.68
CA ASN A 32 11.50 2.22 -1.76
C ASN A 32 12.26 2.44 -3.09
N SER A 33 12.87 1.38 -3.65
CA SER A 33 13.61 1.44 -4.91
C SER A 33 12.75 1.05 -6.13
N MET A 34 11.54 0.57 -5.91
CA MET A 34 10.62 0.07 -6.95
C MET A 34 9.36 0.95 -7.00
N VAL A 35 8.24 0.47 -6.46
CA VAL A 35 6.94 1.15 -6.55
C VAL A 35 6.95 2.59 -6.03
N ASP A 36 7.79 2.93 -5.06
CA ASP A 36 7.94 4.31 -4.55
C ASP A 36 8.61 5.23 -5.56
N MET A 37 9.63 4.75 -6.26
CA MET A 37 10.30 5.53 -7.30
C MET A 37 9.46 5.62 -8.57
N ASP A 38 8.78 4.54 -8.96
CA ASP A 38 7.92 4.53 -10.15
C ASP A 38 6.78 5.54 -10.00
N ILE A 39 6.09 5.55 -8.85
CA ILE A 39 5.04 6.54 -8.56
C ILE A 39 5.61 7.96 -8.59
N TYR A 40 6.78 8.17 -7.98
CA TYR A 40 7.42 9.49 -7.96
C TYR A 40 7.75 9.99 -9.38
N TRP A 41 8.36 9.16 -10.22
CA TRP A 41 8.68 9.53 -11.60
C TRP A 41 7.42 9.79 -12.43
N LEU A 42 6.36 9.00 -12.23
CA LEU A 42 5.08 9.24 -12.88
C LEU A 42 4.44 10.55 -12.41
N GLN A 43 4.59 10.94 -11.14
CA GLN A 43 4.15 12.24 -10.63
C GLN A 43 4.91 13.39 -11.30
N VAL A 44 6.23 13.24 -11.51
CA VAL A 44 7.04 14.22 -12.25
C VAL A 44 6.55 14.33 -13.70
N CYS A 45 6.32 13.22 -14.40
CA CYS A 45 5.76 13.24 -15.74
C CYS A 45 4.38 13.92 -15.79
N ALA A 46 3.48 13.57 -14.86
CA ALA A 46 2.15 14.17 -14.76
C ALA A 46 2.19 15.67 -14.51
N ALA A 47 3.20 16.18 -13.80
CA ALA A 47 3.38 17.61 -13.57
C ALA A 47 3.86 18.38 -14.81
N HIS A 48 4.46 17.70 -15.78
CA HIS A 48 5.02 18.31 -17.00
C HIS A 48 4.17 18.10 -18.25
N LEU A 49 3.15 17.25 -18.19
CA LEU A 49 2.27 16.94 -19.31
C LEU A 49 0.90 17.61 -19.13
N PRO A 50 0.20 17.94 -20.23
CA PRO A 50 -1.21 18.31 -20.16
C PRO A 50 -2.03 17.19 -19.50
N ALA A 51 -2.93 17.57 -18.59
CA ALA A 51 -3.67 16.61 -17.76
C ALA A 51 -4.56 15.67 -18.60
N ASP A 52 -5.15 16.17 -19.67
CA ASP A 52 -5.92 15.40 -20.65
C ASP A 52 -5.06 14.34 -21.35
N GLN A 53 -3.87 14.72 -21.81
CA GLN A 53 -2.95 13.79 -22.46
C GLN A 53 -2.44 12.71 -21.49
N PHE A 54 -2.08 13.08 -20.27
CA PHE A 54 -1.62 12.12 -19.27
C PHE A 54 -2.72 11.12 -18.89
N LEU A 55 -3.95 11.61 -18.70
CA LEU A 55 -5.09 10.76 -18.37
C LEU A 55 -5.46 9.82 -19.53
N ASP A 56 -5.44 10.32 -20.76
CA ASP A 56 -5.70 9.52 -21.96
C ASP A 56 -4.67 8.38 -22.11
N MET A 57 -3.38 8.68 -21.90
CA MET A 57 -2.33 7.66 -21.84
C MET A 57 -2.57 6.63 -20.73
N CYS A 58 -3.02 7.05 -19.55
CA CYS A 58 -3.35 6.11 -18.46
C CYS A 58 -4.52 5.20 -18.83
N ILE A 59 -5.58 5.75 -19.43
CA ILE A 59 -6.75 4.99 -19.88
C ILE A 59 -6.34 3.93 -20.91
N ASP A 60 -5.49 4.30 -21.87
CA ASP A 60 -4.99 3.38 -22.89
C ASP A 60 -4.07 2.31 -22.29
N MET A 61 -3.16 2.70 -21.40
CA MET A 61 -2.26 1.76 -20.73
C MET A 61 -3.00 0.74 -19.87
N PHE A 62 -4.13 1.10 -19.26
CA PHE A 62 -4.97 0.18 -18.49
C PHE A 62 -6.02 -0.55 -19.36
N GLY A 63 -6.13 -0.22 -20.65
CA GLY A 63 -7.08 -0.87 -21.57
C GLY A 63 -8.54 -0.67 -21.18
N CYS A 64 -8.88 0.43 -20.51
CA CYS A 64 -10.21 0.69 -19.95
C CYS A 64 -11.12 1.55 -20.84
N ARG A 65 -10.65 1.94 -22.03
CA ARG A 65 -11.35 2.89 -22.91
C ARG A 65 -12.74 2.41 -23.31
N GLU A 66 -12.87 1.13 -23.66
CA GLU A 66 -14.14 0.56 -24.12
C GLU A 66 -15.20 0.57 -23.00
N TRP A 67 -14.78 0.20 -21.79
CA TRP A 67 -15.63 0.24 -20.60
C TRP A 67 -16.05 1.68 -20.28
N LEU A 68 -15.12 2.63 -20.29
CA LEU A 68 -15.42 4.05 -20.04
C LEU A 68 -16.31 4.68 -21.13
N SER A 69 -16.25 4.14 -22.35
CA SER A 69 -17.08 4.57 -23.49
C SER A 69 -18.46 3.90 -23.51
N MET A 70 -18.79 3.06 -22.50
CA MET A 70 -20.05 2.32 -22.41
C MET A 70 -20.31 1.44 -23.64
N MET A 71 -19.26 0.89 -24.24
CA MET A 71 -19.42 -0.03 -25.37
C MET A 71 -20.06 -1.35 -24.90
N PRO A 72 -20.91 -1.99 -25.71
CA PRO A 72 -21.50 -3.27 -25.35
C PRO A 72 -20.43 -4.35 -25.12
N MET A 73 -20.49 -5.01 -23.97
CA MET A 73 -19.56 -6.08 -23.58
C MET A 73 -20.34 -7.33 -23.14
N SER A 74 -19.74 -8.51 -23.34
CA SER A 74 -20.25 -9.72 -22.70
C SER A 74 -20.04 -9.67 -21.17
N PRO A 75 -20.82 -10.41 -20.37
CA PRO A 75 -20.65 -10.44 -18.91
C PRO A 75 -19.24 -10.82 -18.45
N ALA A 76 -18.56 -11.71 -19.19
CA ALA A 76 -17.19 -12.12 -18.87
C ALA A 76 -16.18 -10.98 -19.12
N GLN A 77 -16.33 -10.26 -20.23
CA GLN A 77 -15.49 -9.10 -20.55
C GLN A 77 -15.74 -7.95 -19.56
N ALA A 78 -16.99 -7.71 -19.17
CA ALA A 78 -17.34 -6.69 -18.19
C ALA A 78 -16.65 -6.96 -16.84
N ALA A 79 -16.67 -8.19 -16.34
CA ALA A 79 -16.04 -8.54 -15.07
C ALA A 79 -14.50 -8.36 -15.08
N GLU A 80 -13.84 -8.67 -16.21
CA GLU A 80 -12.40 -8.42 -16.37
C GLU A 80 -12.10 -6.91 -16.41
N GLN A 81 -12.92 -6.14 -17.13
CA GLN A 81 -12.79 -4.69 -17.23
C GLN A 81 -13.08 -3.98 -15.91
N ASP A 82 -14.05 -4.45 -15.10
CA ASP A 82 -14.35 -3.88 -13.78
C ASP A 82 -13.09 -3.88 -12.88
N ALA A 83 -12.34 -4.99 -12.86
CA ALA A 83 -11.11 -5.10 -12.08
C ALA A 83 -10.00 -4.17 -12.61
N MET A 84 -9.89 -3.99 -13.93
CA MET A 84 -8.92 -3.08 -14.52
C MET A 84 -9.27 -1.60 -14.29
N VAL A 85 -10.56 -1.26 -14.30
CA VAL A 85 -11.06 0.08 -13.97
C VAL A 85 -10.83 0.39 -12.49
N GLU A 86 -11.10 -0.55 -11.59
CA GLU A 86 -10.72 -0.44 -10.17
C GLU A 86 -9.21 -0.18 -10.03
N GLY A 87 -8.39 -0.91 -10.79
CA GLY A 87 -6.95 -0.71 -10.85
C GLY A 87 -6.53 0.68 -11.34
N LEU A 88 -7.15 1.19 -12.40
CA LEU A 88 -6.89 2.53 -12.94
C LEU A 88 -7.23 3.61 -11.91
N LEU A 89 -8.42 3.53 -11.31
CA LEU A 89 -8.88 4.50 -10.31
C LEU A 89 -8.01 4.47 -9.05
N THR A 90 -7.64 3.27 -8.60
CA THR A 90 -6.71 3.08 -7.47
C THR A 90 -5.34 3.68 -7.79
N PHE A 91 -4.82 3.43 -8.99
CA PHE A 91 -3.56 3.99 -9.45
C PHE A 91 -3.58 5.52 -9.47
N LEU A 92 -4.62 6.13 -10.05
CA LEU A 92 -4.76 7.58 -10.09
C LEU A 92 -4.88 8.19 -8.69
N ALA A 93 -5.64 7.54 -7.80
CA ALA A 93 -5.76 7.96 -6.42
C ALA A 93 -4.41 7.96 -5.71
N ILE A 94 -3.64 6.86 -5.81
CA ILE A 94 -2.28 6.74 -5.26
C ILE A 94 -1.34 7.77 -5.89
N LEU A 95 -1.40 7.96 -7.21
CA LEU A 95 -0.54 8.90 -7.93
C LEU A 95 -0.75 10.33 -7.43
N VAL A 96 -1.98 10.75 -7.15
CA VAL A 96 -2.28 12.11 -6.69
C VAL A 96 -2.09 12.27 -5.17
N SER A 97 -2.33 11.21 -4.38
CA SER A 97 -2.26 11.27 -2.90
C SER A 97 -0.86 11.01 -2.34
N SER A 98 -0.03 10.21 -3.02
CA SER A 98 1.25 9.78 -2.48
C SER A 98 2.19 10.97 -2.22
N ARG A 99 2.79 10.98 -1.04
CA ARG A 99 3.79 11.96 -0.59
C ARG A 99 5.11 11.31 -0.18
N THR A 100 5.32 10.03 -0.50
CA THR A 100 6.49 9.25 -0.06
C THR A 100 7.83 9.90 -0.41
N ASN A 101 7.91 10.40 -1.65
CA ASN A 101 9.07 11.11 -2.20
C ASN A 101 8.75 12.58 -2.54
N LEU A 102 7.63 13.11 -2.02
CA LEU A 102 7.18 14.48 -2.25
C LEU A 102 6.73 15.14 -0.95
N GLY A 103 7.55 16.05 -0.43
CA GLY A 103 7.16 17.00 0.63
C GLY A 103 7.17 16.47 2.06
N ASN A 104 7.03 15.17 2.28
CA ASN A 104 7.10 14.62 3.64
C ASN A 104 8.54 14.49 4.14
N ASP A 105 8.79 14.92 5.37
CA ASP A 105 10.04 14.64 6.07
C ASP A 105 10.13 13.17 6.54
N GLU A 106 11.34 12.75 6.93
CA GLU A 106 11.60 11.37 7.37
C GLU A 106 10.77 10.94 8.58
N LEU A 107 10.44 11.87 9.47
CA LEU A 107 9.66 11.59 10.68
C LEU A 107 8.20 11.33 10.33
N THR A 108 7.63 12.17 9.47
CA THR A 108 6.27 12.04 8.93
C THR A 108 6.12 10.75 8.13
N GLN A 109 7.11 10.42 7.30
CA GLN A 109 7.15 9.13 6.62
C GLN A 109 7.18 7.97 7.61
N SER A 110 8.03 8.04 8.64
CA SER A 110 8.09 6.98 9.66
C SER A 110 6.76 6.81 10.40
N ARG A 111 6.04 7.91 10.71
CA ARG A 111 4.70 7.86 11.30
C ARG A 111 3.69 7.15 10.41
N LEU A 112 3.68 7.46 9.12
CA LEU A 112 2.77 6.82 8.15
C LEU A 112 3.06 5.33 7.97
N GLU A 113 4.33 4.92 7.93
CA GLU A 113 4.66 3.49 7.80
C GLU A 113 4.29 2.72 9.08
N VAL A 114 4.63 3.23 10.26
CA VAL A 114 4.27 2.58 11.54
C VAL A 114 2.75 2.57 11.74
N SER A 115 2.03 3.65 11.40
CA SER A 115 0.57 3.71 11.49
C SER A 115 -0.07 2.66 10.59
N THR A 116 0.43 2.49 9.37
CA THR A 116 -0.08 1.52 8.40
C THR A 116 0.12 0.09 8.86
N LEU A 117 1.30 -0.23 9.40
CA LEU A 117 1.56 -1.55 9.95
C LEU A 117 0.67 -1.86 11.16
N LEU A 118 0.51 -0.91 12.08
CA LEU A 118 -0.33 -1.06 13.26
C LEU A 118 -1.82 -1.12 12.91
N ALA A 119 -2.26 -0.41 11.87
CA ALA A 119 -3.64 -0.45 11.41
C ALA A 119 -3.99 -1.84 10.85
N ALA A 120 -3.11 -2.44 10.07
CA ALA A 120 -3.29 -3.78 9.51
C ALA A 120 -3.33 -4.90 10.56
N GLY A 121 -2.67 -4.72 11.71
CA GLY A 121 -2.69 -5.71 12.80
C GLY A 121 -1.82 -5.31 13.99
N ASP A 122 -2.14 -5.85 15.16
CA ASP A 122 -1.23 -5.79 16.30
C ASP A 122 0.03 -6.62 16.00
N LYS A 123 1.21 -6.06 16.29
CA LYS A 123 2.49 -6.67 15.89
C LYS A 123 3.52 -6.63 16.99
N THR A 124 4.45 -7.56 16.97
CA THR A 124 5.64 -7.51 17.83
C THR A 124 6.58 -6.39 17.36
N HIS A 125 7.52 -5.99 18.22
CA HIS A 125 8.57 -5.04 17.84
C HIS A 125 9.35 -5.50 16.60
N SER A 126 9.78 -6.76 16.59
CA SER A 126 10.56 -7.34 15.50
C SER A 126 9.79 -7.38 14.18
N GLN A 127 8.50 -7.74 14.21
CA GLN A 127 7.65 -7.73 13.02
C GLN A 127 7.48 -6.31 12.45
N LEU A 128 7.30 -5.31 13.32
CA LEU A 128 7.19 -3.93 12.88
C LEU A 128 8.49 -3.48 12.24
N LEU A 129 9.64 -3.75 12.87
CA LEU A 129 10.95 -3.36 12.37
C LEU A 129 11.29 -4.02 11.03
N GLU A 130 10.98 -5.32 10.87
CA GLU A 130 11.19 -6.07 9.63
C GLU A 130 10.32 -5.57 8.47
N LEU A 131 9.11 -5.09 8.76
CA LEU A 131 8.16 -4.61 7.75
C LEU A 131 8.30 -3.12 7.43
N MET A 132 9.19 -2.38 8.11
CA MET A 132 9.51 -1.01 7.75
C MET A 132 10.23 -0.99 6.39
N PRO A 133 9.85 -0.08 5.45
CA PRO A 133 10.58 0.05 4.20
C PRO A 133 12.07 0.35 4.41
N GLU A 134 12.93 -0.38 3.71
CA GLU A 134 14.37 -0.09 3.71
C GLU A 134 14.64 1.15 2.84
N ARG A 135 14.97 2.30 3.46
CA ARG A 135 15.66 3.41 2.77
C ARG A 135 17.14 3.36 3.08
N SER A 136 17.95 3.86 2.15
CA SER A 136 19.40 3.91 2.29
C SER A 136 19.83 4.59 3.60
N GLY A 137 20.49 3.84 4.48
CA GLY A 137 21.05 4.32 5.76
C GLY A 137 20.24 3.92 7.00
N ASN A 138 20.72 4.33 8.19
CA ASN A 138 20.09 4.00 9.49
C ASN A 138 18.97 4.99 9.90
N ALA A 139 18.41 5.75 8.97
CA ALA A 139 17.44 6.79 9.28
C ALA A 139 16.13 6.23 9.87
N HIS A 140 15.68 5.07 9.36
CA HIS A 140 14.47 4.42 9.87
C HIS A 140 14.61 3.90 11.29
N THR A 141 15.72 3.25 11.61
CA THR A 141 16.00 2.78 12.97
C THR A 141 16.12 3.94 13.97
N ARG A 142 16.55 5.13 13.53
CA ARG A 142 16.68 6.30 14.40
C ARG A 142 15.32 6.84 14.87
N ASN A 143 14.33 6.92 13.97
CA ASN A 143 13.01 7.45 14.30
C ASN A 143 12.03 6.39 14.81
N PHE A 144 12.26 5.10 14.48
CA PHE A 144 11.33 4.02 14.75
C PHE A 144 10.90 3.94 16.22
N GLU A 145 11.84 3.93 17.18
CA GLU A 145 11.50 3.81 18.60
C GLU A 145 10.64 4.98 19.10
N THR A 146 10.98 6.20 18.67
CA THR A 146 10.24 7.41 19.03
C THR A 146 8.82 7.36 18.48
N VAL A 147 8.67 7.01 17.20
CA VAL A 147 7.38 6.91 16.51
C VAL A 147 6.55 5.76 17.07
N LEU A 148 7.15 4.61 17.33
CA LEU A 148 6.46 3.45 17.89
C LEU A 148 5.86 3.80 19.26
N LYS A 149 6.66 4.45 20.13
CA LYS A 149 6.19 4.93 21.43
C LYS A 149 5.09 5.99 21.29
N GLU A 150 5.19 6.87 20.30
CA GLU A 150 4.17 7.89 19.99
C GLU A 150 2.84 7.24 19.62
N LEU A 151 2.85 6.31 18.65
CA LEU A 151 1.66 5.79 17.97
C LEU A 151 1.05 4.53 18.59
N SER A 152 1.73 3.87 19.52
CA SER A 152 1.25 2.60 20.06
C SER A 152 1.32 2.48 21.58
N THR A 153 0.59 1.49 22.09
CA THR A 153 0.67 1.02 23.48
C THR A 153 1.12 -0.43 23.48
N TYR A 154 2.09 -0.76 24.34
CA TYR A 154 2.55 -2.14 24.51
C TYR A 154 1.56 -2.94 25.36
N ARG A 155 1.07 -4.04 24.82
CA ARG A 155 0.25 -5.04 25.49
C ARG A 155 1.13 -6.25 25.82
N PRO A 156 1.45 -6.50 27.11
CA PRO A 156 2.24 -7.66 27.50
C PRO A 156 1.48 -8.96 27.19
N PRO A 157 2.19 -10.09 27.03
CA PRO A 157 1.55 -11.37 26.84
C PRO A 157 0.69 -11.75 28.05
N PRO A 158 -0.39 -12.54 27.86
CA PRO A 158 -1.25 -12.97 28.95
C PRO A 158 -0.45 -13.72 30.02
N LYS A 159 -0.69 -13.37 31.29
CA LYS A 159 -0.07 -14.09 32.41
C LYS A 159 -0.56 -15.53 32.44
N GLY A 160 0.35 -16.49 32.37
CA GLY A 160 0.04 -17.91 32.46
C GLY A 160 -0.36 -18.57 31.12
N SER A 161 -0.06 -17.94 29.97
CA SER A 161 -0.16 -18.67 28.70
C SER A 161 0.82 -19.85 28.70
N GLU A 162 0.30 -21.05 28.41
CA GLU A 162 1.13 -22.26 28.20
C GLU A 162 1.99 -22.14 26.93
N ASN A 163 1.60 -21.23 26.03
CA ASN A 163 2.33 -20.91 24.82
C ASN A 163 3.23 -19.69 25.03
N LEU A 164 4.40 -19.68 24.39
CA LEU A 164 5.32 -18.53 24.34
C LEU A 164 4.74 -17.40 23.48
N GLU A 165 3.71 -16.73 23.99
CA GLU A 165 3.13 -15.55 23.37
C GLU A 165 4.02 -14.33 23.62
N GLN A 166 4.24 -13.54 22.58
CA GLN A 166 5.00 -12.29 22.66
C GLN A 166 4.06 -11.12 22.92
N GLY A 167 4.56 -10.09 23.61
CA GLY A 167 3.81 -8.85 23.75
C GLY A 167 3.68 -8.11 22.41
N LEU A 168 2.55 -7.44 22.25
CA LEU A 168 2.15 -6.81 20.99
C LEU A 168 2.00 -5.31 21.16
N PHE A 169 2.30 -4.57 20.11
CA PHE A 169 2.01 -3.14 20.01
C PHE A 169 0.66 -2.93 19.35
N VAL A 170 -0.17 -2.12 20.00
CA VAL A 170 -1.56 -1.81 19.61
C VAL A 170 -1.65 -0.33 19.26
N PRO A 171 -2.32 0.07 18.16
CA PRO A 171 -2.45 1.47 17.78
C PRO A 171 -3.19 2.30 18.85
N LYS A 172 -2.71 3.51 19.09
CA LYS A 172 -3.39 4.54 19.87
C LYS A 172 -4.44 5.27 19.02
N PRO A 173 -5.40 6.00 19.63
CA PRO A 173 -6.41 6.78 18.90
C PRO A 173 -5.84 7.71 17.82
N ILE A 174 -4.69 8.34 18.09
CA ILE A 174 -4.01 9.24 17.13
C ILE A 174 -3.68 8.58 15.79
N VAL A 175 -3.49 7.25 15.76
CA VAL A 175 -3.30 6.51 14.50
C VAL A 175 -4.52 6.70 13.61
N TRP A 176 -5.72 6.48 14.15
CA TRP A 176 -6.97 6.56 13.40
C TRP A 176 -7.38 8.00 13.08
N GLU A 177 -7.10 8.94 14.00
CA GLU A 177 -7.50 10.33 13.86
C GLU A 177 -6.61 11.13 12.88
N GLN A 178 -5.32 10.80 12.79
CA GLN A 178 -4.34 11.63 12.07
C GLN A 178 -3.51 10.90 11.02
N TYR A 179 -3.27 9.59 11.18
CA TYR A 179 -2.26 8.88 10.38
C TYR A 179 -2.81 7.69 9.60
N TYR A 180 -4.09 7.36 9.74
CA TYR A 180 -4.71 6.29 8.99
C TYR A 180 -5.05 6.79 7.60
N ASP A 181 -4.35 6.24 6.61
CA ASP A 181 -4.60 6.47 5.20
C ASP A 181 -4.88 5.13 4.51
N PRO A 182 -6.14 4.84 4.13
CA PRO A 182 -6.48 3.57 3.50
C PRO A 182 -5.78 3.37 2.16
N LEU A 183 -5.43 4.44 1.43
CA LEU A 183 -4.67 4.31 0.17
C LEU A 183 -3.22 3.93 0.44
N HIS A 184 -2.60 4.49 1.50
CA HIS A 184 -1.25 4.09 1.89
C HIS A 184 -1.22 2.65 2.40
N VAL A 185 -2.22 2.22 3.18
CA VAL A 185 -2.37 0.82 3.59
C VAL A 185 -2.55 -0.10 2.39
N LEU A 186 -3.47 0.22 1.48
CA LEU A 186 -3.72 -0.58 0.27
C LEU A 186 -2.45 -0.74 -0.57
N ARG A 187 -1.66 0.33 -0.70
CA ARG A 187 -0.40 0.34 -1.45
C ARG A 187 0.69 -0.53 -0.81
N ARG A 188 0.73 -0.59 0.52
CA ARG A 188 1.69 -1.43 1.27
C ARG A 188 1.19 -2.87 1.49
N ALA A 189 -0.09 -3.15 1.24
CA ALA A 189 -0.70 -4.45 1.49
C ALA A 189 -0.24 -5.51 0.47
N VAL A 190 0.62 -6.42 0.92
CA VAL A 190 0.96 -7.64 0.16
C VAL A 190 -0.26 -8.55 0.03
N HIS A 191 -1.12 -8.58 1.05
CA HIS A 191 -2.35 -9.36 1.05
C HIS A 191 -3.56 -8.45 1.22
N ARG A 192 -4.58 -8.60 0.37
CA ARG A 192 -5.86 -7.84 0.48
C ARG A 192 -6.51 -7.94 1.86
N ARG A 193 -6.30 -9.05 2.59
CA ARG A 193 -6.80 -9.22 3.96
C ARG A 193 -6.25 -8.17 4.93
N ASP A 194 -5.02 -7.69 4.73
CA ASP A 194 -4.38 -6.73 5.62
C ASP A 194 -5.05 -5.36 5.47
N PHE A 195 -5.41 -4.99 4.25
CA PHE A 195 -6.22 -3.80 3.97
C PHE A 195 -7.62 -3.91 4.57
N HIS A 196 -8.33 -5.04 4.37
CA HIS A 196 -9.66 -5.24 4.96
C HIS A 196 -9.64 -5.21 6.49
N ALA A 197 -8.67 -5.86 7.11
CA ALA A 197 -8.49 -5.83 8.57
C ALA A 197 -8.29 -4.39 9.08
N SER A 198 -7.54 -3.57 8.35
CA SER A 198 -7.36 -2.16 8.72
C SER A 198 -8.67 -1.36 8.68
N MET A 199 -9.52 -1.62 7.67
CA MET A 199 -10.82 -0.96 7.50
C MET A 199 -11.82 -1.39 8.58
N GLU A 200 -11.88 -2.68 8.90
CA GLU A 200 -12.70 -3.21 9.99
C GLU A 200 -12.31 -2.58 11.33
N ARG A 201 -11.00 -2.46 11.61
CA ARG A 201 -10.52 -1.85 12.85
C ARG A 201 -10.75 -0.36 12.93
N PHE A 202 -10.74 0.35 11.80
CA PHE A 202 -11.05 1.78 11.75
C PHE A 202 -12.54 2.06 12.01
N THR A 203 -13.42 1.12 11.67
CA THR A 203 -14.88 1.27 11.80
C THR A 203 -15.46 0.68 13.08
N ALA A 204 -14.65 -0.02 13.88
CA ALA A 204 -15.01 -0.63 15.16
C ALA A 204 -15.00 0.39 16.32
#